data_AF-A0A5R8L4J9-F1
#
_entry.id   AF-A0A5R8L4J9-F1
#
_cell.length_a   1.000
_cell.length_b   1.000
_cell.length_c   1.000
_cell.angle_alpha   90.00
_cell.angle_beta   90.00
_cell.angle_gamma   90.00
#
_symmetry.space_group_name_H-M   'P 1'
#
loop_
_entity.id
_entity.type
_entity.pdbx_description
1 polymer ?
#
loop_
_entity_poly.entity_id
_entity_poly.type
_entity_poly.pdbx_seq_one_letter_code
_entity_poly.pdbx_strand_id
1 'polypeptide(L)'
;MAKQSLKSLKLINYKGFERHSISLRGANVLIGANNAGKSTALGALRLISAMLPAARRTAPTTVGAVEGRSVRGWPISAAAIDISALALENIRHDFRNSETRIEVSCSSGARVIASWAPAEDADGPEPSGVLSVISPPGKNILPRTIAQTLVPTISIVPTLTPLDQHESFVMDDTLRRHAGSRRAPRYFRNALFRLSEDEWQDFCSFVYERTPEVSNLSIRRSYGNKDDAFDLFYEEESSRNEREIAWAGDGIQIWLQALYHMWIQRAADVIILDEPDVFLHPDLQRRLARALFSSSQQSVLATHSVEILAEADPGSAVWIDRARRSAERPRTDGALALLGRRLGSGYELGVGRALRSRTVLFVEGDDAPVIAVFARTLGIPAVATSENYATVPLGGFSKNWRASAFSETMAALGGDVASFIILDSDLRSQVAIDTELAQVRTSGARVHVWARREIENYVLDSAAIAKVAGVPQSRATDLLDSAIEGQRDEAATALQAQRLDERRLKGGGAEGHSMKTILENSAKEFNSLWATEDGRISTVDAKLVIKALNRELSRGGNRTLNVQSLAKSIPASQVPAEISAVISEFNQLIGRP
;
A
#
# COMPACT_ATOMS: atom_id res chain seq x y z
N MET A 1 -24.53 19.19 7.79
CA MET A 1 -24.49 18.71 6.38
C MET A 1 -23.61 17.49 6.32
N ALA A 2 -23.94 16.46 5.53
CA ALA A 2 -23.04 15.32 5.34
C ALA A 2 -21.73 15.79 4.67
N LYS A 3 -20.57 15.41 5.20
CA LYS A 3 -19.26 15.70 4.58
C LYS A 3 -19.24 15.12 3.16
N GLN A 4 -18.85 15.95 2.20
CA GLN A 4 -18.76 15.53 0.81
C GLN A 4 -17.39 14.91 0.56
N SER A 5 -17.25 14.14 -0.52
CA SER A 5 -15.97 13.49 -0.83
C SER A 5 -15.79 13.34 -2.33
N LEU A 6 -14.56 13.10 -2.75
CA LEU A 6 -14.20 12.76 -4.12
C LEU A 6 -14.41 11.26 -4.33
N LYS A 7 -15.09 10.88 -5.41
CA LYS A 7 -15.29 9.48 -5.82
C LYS A 7 -14.23 9.00 -6.80
N SER A 8 -13.78 9.88 -7.70
CA SER A 8 -12.76 9.52 -8.68
C SER A 8 -12.09 10.74 -9.30
N LEU A 9 -10.84 10.54 -9.72
CA LEU A 9 -10.09 11.44 -10.59
C LEU A 9 -9.85 10.74 -11.93
N LYS A 10 -10.16 11.41 -13.05
CA LYS A 10 -9.86 10.95 -14.41
C LYS A 10 -8.93 11.95 -15.07
N LEU A 11 -7.88 11.42 -15.71
CA LEU A 11 -6.88 12.16 -16.46
C LEU A 11 -6.97 11.68 -17.91
N ILE A 12 -7.23 12.58 -18.85
CA ILE A 12 -7.43 12.28 -20.27
C ILE A 12 -6.51 13.19 -21.08
N ASN A 13 -5.63 12.59 -21.89
CA ASN A 13 -4.58 13.25 -22.65
C ASN A 13 -3.81 14.30 -21.83
N TYR A 14 -3.54 13.99 -20.57
CA TYR A 14 -2.99 14.91 -19.59
C TYR A 14 -1.60 14.45 -19.16
N LYS A 15 -0.57 15.23 -19.51
CA LYS A 15 0.84 14.93 -19.23
C LYS A 15 1.17 13.48 -19.60
N GLY A 16 1.77 12.71 -18.70
CA GLY A 16 2.10 11.29 -18.96
C GLY A 16 0.91 10.32 -19.01
N PHE A 17 -0.34 10.78 -18.97
CA PHE A 17 -1.53 9.92 -19.04
C PHE A 17 -2.36 10.14 -20.31
N GLU A 18 -2.45 9.13 -21.17
CA GLU A 18 -3.40 9.11 -22.29
C GLU A 18 -4.85 9.00 -21.78
N ARG A 19 -5.11 8.01 -20.93
CA ARG A 19 -6.39 7.85 -20.25
C ARG A 19 -6.19 7.05 -18.97
N HIS A 20 -6.39 7.69 -17.82
CA HIS A 20 -6.20 7.05 -16.52
C HIS A 20 -7.31 7.44 -15.54
N SER A 21 -7.80 6.47 -14.76
CA SER A 21 -8.86 6.69 -13.76
C SER A 21 -8.44 6.17 -12.40
N ILE A 22 -8.57 7.00 -11.38
CA ILE A 22 -8.27 6.70 -9.98
C ILE A 22 -9.58 6.74 -9.21
N SER A 23 -10.00 5.62 -8.62
CA SER A 23 -11.12 5.59 -7.68
C SER A 23 -10.64 6.01 -6.29
N LEU A 24 -11.36 6.94 -5.66
CA LEU A 24 -11.04 7.52 -4.35
C LEU A 24 -12.04 7.03 -3.28
N ARG A 25 -11.51 6.69 -2.10
CA ARG A 25 -12.22 6.20 -0.89
C ARG A 25 -11.90 7.12 0.29
N GLY A 26 -12.26 6.74 1.52
CA GLY A 26 -11.95 7.52 2.74
C GLY A 26 -10.45 7.83 2.86
N ALA A 27 -9.59 6.82 2.77
CA ALA A 27 -8.14 6.97 2.71
C ALA A 27 -7.57 6.48 1.37
N ASN A 28 -6.57 7.19 0.87
CA ASN A 28 -5.95 6.93 -0.44
C ASN A 28 -4.45 7.18 -0.35
N VAL A 29 -3.66 6.10 -0.34
CA VAL A 29 -2.19 6.15 -0.37
C VAL A 29 -1.73 5.79 -1.77
N LEU A 30 -1.40 6.80 -2.57
CA LEU A 30 -0.90 6.66 -3.92
C LEU A 30 0.55 6.16 -3.87
N ILE A 31 0.76 4.97 -4.43
CA ILE A 31 2.05 4.30 -4.53
C ILE A 31 2.31 3.90 -5.98
N GLY A 32 3.56 3.65 -6.32
CA GLY A 32 3.97 3.31 -7.69
C GLY A 32 5.43 3.65 -7.92
N ALA A 33 6.01 3.05 -8.96
CA ALA A 33 7.40 3.27 -9.36
C ALA A 33 7.73 4.76 -9.56
N ASN A 34 9.02 5.07 -9.60
CA ASN A 34 9.47 6.41 -9.96
C ASN A 34 8.90 6.79 -11.34
N ASN A 35 8.43 8.04 -11.46
CA ASN A 35 7.77 8.53 -12.68
C ASN A 35 6.45 7.82 -13.07
N ALA A 36 5.80 7.10 -12.14
CA ALA A 36 4.48 6.49 -12.38
C ALA A 36 3.35 7.51 -12.56
N GLY A 37 3.56 8.77 -12.14
CA GLY A 37 2.58 9.86 -12.29
C GLY A 37 1.81 10.24 -11.01
N LYS A 38 2.29 9.84 -9.82
CA LYS A 38 1.69 10.18 -8.51
C LYS A 38 1.54 11.69 -8.30
N SER A 39 2.65 12.43 -8.37
CA SER A 39 2.66 13.90 -8.21
C SER A 39 1.90 14.60 -9.34
N THR A 40 1.81 13.98 -10.53
CA THR A 40 0.97 14.48 -11.63
C THR A 40 -0.52 14.39 -11.30
N ALA A 41 -0.96 13.28 -10.70
CA ALA A 41 -2.33 13.11 -10.24
C ALA A 41 -2.67 14.08 -9.10
N LEU A 42 -1.76 14.26 -8.13
CA LEU A 42 -1.95 15.25 -7.07
C LEU A 42 -1.96 16.68 -7.62
N GLY A 43 -1.06 17.02 -8.54
CA GLY A 43 -1.05 18.31 -9.21
C GLY A 43 -2.36 18.65 -9.93
N ALA A 44 -3.02 17.64 -10.51
CA ALA A 44 -4.34 17.81 -11.10
C ALA A 44 -5.42 18.20 -10.05
N LEU A 45 -5.39 17.58 -8.87
CA LEU A 45 -6.25 17.97 -7.75
C LEU A 45 -5.87 19.35 -7.19
N ARG A 46 -4.57 19.70 -7.18
CA ARG A 46 -4.10 21.04 -6.78
C ARG A 46 -4.68 22.14 -7.64
N LEU A 47 -4.70 21.95 -8.96
CA LEU A 47 -5.30 22.90 -9.88
C LEU A 47 -6.80 23.10 -9.61
N ILE A 48 -7.53 22.00 -9.39
CA ILE A 48 -8.96 22.07 -9.08
C ILE A 48 -9.18 22.85 -7.79
N SER A 49 -8.48 22.50 -6.70
CA SER A 49 -8.58 23.20 -5.41
C SER A 49 -8.29 24.69 -5.56
N ALA A 50 -7.24 25.09 -6.29
CA ALA A 50 -6.87 26.49 -6.50
C ALA A 50 -7.96 27.29 -7.24
N MET A 51 -8.77 26.64 -8.08
CA MET A 51 -9.85 27.28 -8.83
C MET A 51 -11.19 27.33 -8.07
N LEU A 52 -11.42 26.48 -7.06
CA LEU A 52 -12.69 26.41 -6.33
C LEU A 52 -13.09 27.71 -5.62
N PRO A 53 -12.18 28.48 -4.96
CA PRO A 53 -12.54 29.75 -4.32
C PRO A 53 -13.18 30.74 -5.29
N ALA A 54 -12.62 30.88 -6.50
CA ALA A 54 -13.18 31.75 -7.54
C ALA A 54 -14.54 31.24 -8.01
N ALA A 55 -14.65 29.93 -8.29
CA ALA A 55 -15.90 29.32 -8.75
C ALA A 55 -17.05 29.41 -7.73
N ARG A 56 -16.74 29.47 -6.43
CA ARG A 56 -17.72 29.68 -5.36
C ARG A 56 -18.14 31.15 -5.21
N ARG A 57 -17.29 32.10 -5.57
CA ARG A 57 -17.52 33.54 -5.38
C ARG A 57 -18.20 34.21 -6.57
N THR A 58 -17.89 33.81 -7.81
CA THR A 58 -18.35 34.49 -9.02
C THR A 58 -19.16 33.57 -9.93
N ALA A 59 -19.95 34.15 -10.84
CA ALA A 59 -20.61 33.40 -11.90
C ALA A 59 -19.60 33.02 -13.01
N PRO A 60 -19.86 31.93 -13.78
CA PRO A 60 -18.99 31.57 -14.91
C PRO A 60 -19.01 32.64 -15.99
N THR A 61 -17.82 33.08 -16.40
CA THR A 61 -17.58 34.21 -17.31
C THR A 61 -17.13 33.78 -18.72
N THR A 62 -16.82 32.51 -18.93
CA THR A 62 -16.37 31.98 -20.22
C THR A 62 -17.12 30.70 -20.59
N VAL A 63 -16.92 30.23 -21.83
CA VAL A 63 -17.43 28.98 -22.35
C VAL A 63 -16.25 28.14 -22.80
N GLY A 64 -16.13 26.93 -22.25
CA GLY A 64 -15.19 25.92 -22.70
C GLY A 64 -15.88 24.83 -23.52
N ALA A 65 -15.10 23.84 -23.93
CA ALA A 65 -15.60 22.61 -24.53
C ALA A 65 -15.28 21.42 -23.62
N VAL A 66 -16.25 20.53 -23.45
CA VAL A 66 -16.07 19.24 -22.79
C VAL A 66 -16.75 18.20 -23.68
N GLU A 67 -15.98 17.23 -24.20
CA GLU A 67 -16.55 16.12 -24.99
C GLU A 67 -17.29 16.63 -26.24
N GLY A 68 -16.78 17.70 -26.85
CA GLY A 68 -17.39 18.37 -28.02
C GLY A 68 -18.63 19.21 -27.71
N ARG A 69 -19.00 19.36 -26.44
CA ARG A 69 -20.15 20.18 -26.00
C ARG A 69 -19.68 21.48 -25.37
N SER A 70 -20.33 22.59 -25.71
CA SER A 70 -20.09 23.89 -25.06
C SER A 70 -20.59 23.88 -23.62
N VAL A 71 -19.71 24.23 -22.68
CA VAL A 71 -20.02 24.25 -21.24
C VAL A 71 -19.55 25.57 -20.64
N ARG A 72 -20.42 26.23 -19.85
CA ARG A 72 -20.06 27.46 -19.13
C ARG A 72 -19.08 27.16 -18.01
N GLY A 73 -18.07 28.01 -17.85
CA GLY A 73 -17.03 27.83 -16.85
C GLY A 73 -16.29 29.11 -16.49
N TRP A 74 -15.16 28.93 -15.80
CA TRP A 74 -14.24 29.99 -15.39
C TRP A 74 -12.90 29.79 -16.10
N PRO A 75 -12.25 30.84 -16.61
CA PRO A 75 -10.93 30.72 -17.20
C PRO A 75 -9.92 30.28 -16.12
N ILE A 76 -9.05 29.33 -16.44
CA ILE A 76 -7.97 28.93 -15.54
C ILE A 76 -7.00 30.10 -15.40
N SER A 77 -6.98 30.70 -14.21
CA SER A 77 -6.20 31.92 -13.96
C SER A 77 -4.71 31.64 -13.79
N ALA A 78 -3.86 32.62 -14.12
CA ALA A 78 -2.42 32.57 -13.87
C ALA A 78 -2.11 32.31 -12.38
N ALA A 79 -2.89 32.88 -11.46
CA ALA A 79 -2.74 32.63 -10.02
C ALA A 79 -3.00 31.16 -9.65
N ALA A 80 -4.01 30.51 -10.25
CA ALA A 80 -4.27 29.10 -10.01
C ALA A 80 -3.18 28.19 -10.60
N ILE A 81 -2.62 28.56 -11.76
CA ILE A 81 -1.49 27.88 -12.39
C ILE A 81 -0.25 27.95 -11.47
N ASP A 82 0.04 29.13 -10.92
CA ASP A 82 1.18 29.33 -10.01
C ASP A 82 1.01 28.53 -8.69
N ILE A 83 -0.16 28.65 -8.04
CA ILE A 83 -0.47 27.91 -6.80
C ILE A 83 -0.40 26.39 -7.02
N SER A 84 -0.91 25.89 -8.14
CA SER A 84 -0.87 24.46 -8.45
C SER A 84 0.48 23.99 -9.00
N ALA A 85 1.40 24.92 -9.26
CA ALA A 85 2.66 24.69 -9.95
C ALA A 85 2.51 23.93 -11.28
N LEU A 86 1.45 24.25 -12.02
CA LEU A 86 1.14 23.60 -13.30
C LEU A 86 2.04 24.14 -14.41
N ALA A 87 2.91 23.30 -14.96
CA ALA A 87 3.55 23.59 -16.25
C ALA A 87 2.53 23.39 -17.39
N LEU A 88 2.24 24.46 -18.14
CA LEU A 88 1.34 24.41 -19.29
C LEU A 88 2.03 23.81 -20.53
N GLU A 89 3.34 23.99 -20.67
CA GLU A 89 4.15 23.56 -21.82
C GLU A 89 4.07 22.05 -22.12
N ASN A 90 3.79 21.23 -21.10
CA ASN A 90 3.70 19.77 -21.22
C ASN A 90 2.34 19.23 -20.81
N ILE A 91 1.29 20.05 -20.86
CA ILE A 91 -0.02 19.65 -20.37
C ILE A 91 -0.65 18.53 -21.19
N ARG A 92 -0.34 18.46 -22.48
CA ARG A 92 -0.86 17.48 -23.43
C ARG A 92 -0.02 16.20 -23.43
N HIS A 93 -0.69 15.06 -23.51
CA HIS A 93 -0.02 13.77 -23.62
C HIS A 93 0.70 13.62 -24.96
N ASP A 94 1.99 13.29 -24.91
CA ASP A 94 2.88 13.19 -26.09
C ASP A 94 2.76 14.38 -27.06
N PHE A 95 2.50 15.59 -26.54
CA PHE A 95 2.28 16.80 -27.33
C PHE A 95 1.18 16.66 -28.41
N ARG A 96 0.22 15.75 -28.20
CA ARG A 96 -0.90 15.55 -29.12
C ARG A 96 -1.89 16.70 -29.03
N ASN A 97 -2.40 17.15 -30.18
CA ASN A 97 -3.38 18.24 -30.29
C ASN A 97 -4.80 17.88 -29.83
N SER A 98 -5.01 16.75 -29.17
CA SER A 98 -6.32 16.30 -28.68
C SER A 98 -6.81 17.11 -27.47
N GLU A 99 -8.12 17.09 -27.21
CA GLU A 99 -8.70 17.63 -25.97
C GLU A 99 -8.00 17.01 -24.74
N THR A 100 -7.54 17.88 -23.83
CA THR A 100 -6.94 17.49 -22.55
C THR A 100 -7.91 17.78 -21.42
N ARG A 101 -8.09 16.84 -20.49
CA ARG A 101 -9.08 16.94 -19.41
C ARG A 101 -8.61 16.35 -18.10
N ILE A 102 -8.91 17.08 -17.03
CA ILE A 102 -8.91 16.61 -15.64
C ILE A 102 -10.37 16.59 -15.18
N GLU A 103 -10.90 15.43 -14.80
CA GLU A 103 -12.28 15.29 -14.34
C GLU A 103 -12.32 14.67 -12.93
N VAL A 104 -12.94 15.38 -12.00
CA VAL A 104 -13.21 14.92 -10.64
C VAL A 104 -14.69 14.71 -10.44
N SER A 105 -15.06 13.52 -10.00
CA SER A 105 -16.45 13.18 -9.63
C SER A 105 -16.61 13.22 -8.12
N CYS A 106 -17.67 13.86 -7.62
CA CYS A 106 -17.95 14.00 -6.20
C CYS A 106 -18.99 12.99 -5.73
N SER A 107 -19.04 12.70 -4.42
CA SER A 107 -20.02 11.81 -3.80
C SER A 107 -21.46 12.29 -3.98
N SER A 108 -21.65 13.61 -4.04
CA SER A 108 -22.88 14.33 -4.40
C SER A 108 -23.40 14.06 -5.82
N GLY A 109 -22.57 13.47 -6.69
CA GLY A 109 -22.84 13.29 -8.12
C GLY A 109 -22.43 14.48 -8.99
N ALA A 110 -21.97 15.59 -8.40
CA ALA A 110 -21.41 16.72 -9.14
C ALA A 110 -20.07 16.35 -9.79
N ARG A 111 -19.76 16.98 -10.92
CA ARG A 111 -18.47 16.82 -11.60
C ARG A 111 -17.77 18.15 -11.75
N VAL A 112 -16.47 18.17 -11.50
CA VAL A 112 -15.59 19.33 -11.70
C VAL A 112 -14.60 18.97 -12.78
N ILE A 113 -14.54 19.76 -13.85
CA ILE A 113 -13.79 19.44 -15.05
C ILE A 113 -12.91 20.64 -15.41
N ALA A 114 -11.60 20.46 -15.43
CA ALA A 114 -10.69 21.39 -16.10
C ALA A 114 -10.39 20.84 -17.50
N SER A 115 -10.66 21.61 -18.55
CA SER A 115 -10.43 21.20 -19.93
C SER A 115 -9.69 22.24 -20.75
N TRP A 116 -8.91 21.74 -21.70
CA TRP A 116 -8.25 22.51 -22.75
C TRP A 116 -8.73 21.97 -24.09
N ALA A 117 -9.20 22.88 -24.95
CA ALA A 117 -9.64 22.53 -26.29
C ALA A 117 -8.50 21.88 -27.10
N PRO A 118 -8.81 21.13 -28.16
CA PRO A 118 -7.81 20.70 -29.13
C PRO A 118 -6.96 21.89 -29.60
N ALA A 119 -5.64 21.69 -29.74
CA ALA A 119 -4.79 22.71 -30.35
C ALA A 119 -5.00 22.69 -31.87
N GLU A 120 -5.25 23.84 -32.48
CA GLU A 120 -5.44 23.94 -33.94
C GLU A 120 -4.11 23.73 -34.66
N ASP A 121 -3.02 24.33 -34.14
CA ASP A 121 -1.66 24.22 -34.66
C ASP A 121 -0.69 23.76 -33.57
N ALA A 122 0.27 22.89 -33.91
CA ALA A 122 1.27 22.38 -32.96
C ALA A 122 2.24 23.47 -32.44
N ASP A 123 2.49 24.50 -33.25
CA ASP A 123 3.36 25.65 -32.92
C ASP A 123 2.56 26.90 -32.47
N GLY A 124 1.23 26.78 -32.38
CA GLY A 124 0.35 27.87 -31.98
C GLY A 124 0.31 28.08 -30.46
N PRO A 125 -0.23 29.22 -29.98
CA PRO A 125 -0.42 29.44 -28.54
C PRO A 125 -1.43 28.43 -27.98
N GLU A 126 -1.11 27.81 -26.85
CA GLU A 126 -2.02 26.87 -26.20
C GLU A 126 -3.37 27.55 -25.85
N PRO A 127 -4.52 26.94 -26.17
CA PRO A 127 -5.81 27.52 -25.87
C PRO A 127 -5.98 27.62 -24.35
N SER A 128 -6.63 28.70 -23.92
CA SER A 128 -6.87 28.95 -22.50
C SER A 128 -7.75 27.85 -21.91
N GLY A 129 -7.30 27.27 -20.80
CA GLY A 129 -8.06 26.23 -20.09
C GLY A 129 -9.29 26.80 -19.38
N VAL A 130 -10.31 25.97 -19.23
CA VAL A 130 -11.59 26.33 -18.59
C VAL A 130 -11.94 25.34 -17.49
N LEU A 131 -12.27 25.83 -16.29
CA LEU A 131 -12.89 25.04 -15.23
C LEU A 131 -14.42 25.08 -15.40
N SER A 132 -15.05 23.93 -15.50
CA SER A 132 -16.50 23.75 -15.55
C SER A 132 -16.99 22.91 -14.36
N VAL A 133 -18.15 23.25 -13.82
CA VAL A 133 -18.81 22.49 -12.75
C VAL A 133 -20.18 22.05 -13.25
N ILE A 134 -20.40 20.73 -13.27
CA ILE A 134 -21.57 20.08 -13.90
C ILE A 134 -22.44 19.43 -12.83
N SER A 135 -23.76 19.60 -12.96
CA SER A 135 -24.74 19.07 -12.01
C SER A 135 -24.82 17.55 -12.05
N PRO A 136 -25.32 16.93 -10.96
CA PRO A 136 -25.70 15.53 -10.99
C PRO A 136 -26.74 15.25 -12.09
N PRO A 137 -26.75 14.04 -12.67
CA PRO A 137 -27.74 13.66 -13.69
C PRO A 137 -29.17 13.94 -13.22
N GLY A 138 -30.00 14.53 -14.09
CA GLY A 138 -31.41 14.83 -13.80
C GLY A 138 -31.65 16.10 -12.95
N LYS A 139 -30.60 16.84 -12.55
CA LYS A 139 -30.73 18.11 -11.84
C LYS A 139 -30.22 19.27 -12.69
N ASN A 140 -30.95 20.38 -12.69
CA ASN A 140 -30.50 21.62 -13.34
C ASN A 140 -30.22 22.67 -12.27
N ILE A 141 -28.94 22.79 -11.88
CA ILE A 141 -28.47 23.68 -10.81
C ILE A 141 -27.43 24.61 -11.42
N LEU A 142 -27.44 25.88 -11.04
CA LEU A 142 -26.46 26.85 -11.53
C LEU A 142 -25.02 26.43 -11.13
N PRO A 143 -24.03 26.53 -12.02
CA PRO A 143 -22.64 26.10 -11.75
C PRO A 143 -22.04 26.64 -10.45
N ARG A 144 -22.27 27.93 -10.15
CA ARG A 144 -21.81 28.56 -8.90
C ARG A 144 -22.42 27.89 -7.67
N THR A 145 -23.73 27.61 -7.69
CA THR A 145 -24.43 26.94 -6.60
C THR A 145 -23.92 25.52 -6.40
N ILE A 146 -23.60 24.80 -7.49
CA ILE A 146 -22.97 23.46 -7.41
C ILE A 146 -21.60 23.57 -6.74
N ALA A 147 -20.76 24.53 -7.16
CA ALA A 147 -19.44 24.73 -6.58
C ALA A 147 -19.51 25.05 -5.06
N GLN A 148 -20.54 25.77 -4.62
CA GLN A 148 -20.77 26.14 -3.22
C GLN A 148 -21.32 24.99 -2.37
N THR A 149 -22.20 24.15 -2.92
CA THR A 149 -23.03 23.24 -2.11
C THR A 149 -22.80 21.76 -2.39
N LEU A 150 -22.26 21.40 -3.55
CA LEU A 150 -22.12 20.01 -4.00
C LEU A 150 -20.67 19.58 -4.30
N VAL A 151 -19.71 20.51 -4.24
CA VAL A 151 -18.29 20.20 -4.37
C VAL A 151 -17.62 20.32 -2.99
N PRO A 152 -16.92 19.27 -2.51
CA PRO A 152 -16.25 19.31 -1.22
C PRO A 152 -15.18 20.40 -1.16
N THR A 153 -14.90 20.89 0.05
CA THR A 153 -13.68 21.64 0.33
C THR A 153 -12.46 20.75 0.19
N ILE A 154 -11.48 21.17 -0.61
CA ILE A 154 -10.24 20.44 -0.87
C ILE A 154 -9.09 21.29 -0.37
N SER A 155 -8.39 20.82 0.64
CA SER A 155 -7.21 21.46 1.18
C SER A 155 -5.95 20.69 0.82
N ILE A 156 -4.87 21.43 0.55
CA ILE A 156 -3.58 20.87 0.17
C ILE A 156 -2.57 21.30 1.22
N VAL A 157 -1.83 20.34 1.72
CA VAL A 157 -0.63 20.60 2.51
C VAL A 157 0.47 21.01 1.51
N PRO A 158 1.07 22.20 1.68
CA PRO A 158 2.16 22.63 0.82
C PRO A 158 3.36 21.71 0.98
N THR A 159 4.31 21.78 0.06
CA THR A 159 5.58 21.08 0.22
C THR A 159 6.24 21.54 1.51
N LEU A 160 6.57 20.59 2.38
CA LEU A 160 7.21 20.84 3.65
C LEU A 160 8.72 20.78 3.47
N THR A 161 9.42 21.83 3.91
CA THR A 161 10.89 21.90 3.89
C THR A 161 11.37 22.35 5.26
N PRO A 162 12.66 22.15 5.60
CA PRO A 162 13.24 22.76 6.79
C PRO A 162 12.99 24.27 6.83
N LEU A 163 12.84 24.80 8.04
CA LEU A 163 12.56 26.21 8.29
C LEU A 163 13.81 27.05 8.04
N ASP A 164 13.61 28.28 7.55
CA ASP A 164 14.69 29.25 7.48
C ASP A 164 15.13 29.62 8.92
N GLN A 165 16.45 29.80 9.13
CA GLN A 165 17.00 30.15 10.45
C GLN A 165 16.41 31.43 11.01
N HIS A 166 16.14 32.40 10.14
CA HIS A 166 15.55 33.68 10.50
C HIS A 166 14.32 33.92 9.65
N GLU A 167 13.22 34.29 10.31
CA GLU A 167 11.96 34.62 9.64
C GLU A 167 11.50 36.01 10.07
N SER A 168 11.61 36.99 9.15
CA SER A 168 11.15 38.35 9.40
C SER A 168 9.63 38.47 9.32
N PHE A 169 9.08 39.46 10.02
CA PHE A 169 7.67 39.82 9.92
C PHE A 169 7.29 40.20 8.48
N VAL A 170 6.19 39.63 8.00
CA VAL A 170 5.54 40.06 6.74
C VAL A 170 4.11 40.49 6.98
N MET A 171 3.56 41.32 6.09
CA MET A 171 2.15 41.72 6.11
C MET A 171 1.22 40.58 5.70
N ASP A 172 -0.05 40.65 6.12
CA ASP A 172 -1.06 39.61 5.88
C ASP A 172 -1.28 39.29 4.40
N ASP A 173 -1.20 40.29 3.53
CA ASP A 173 -1.31 40.09 2.09
C ASP A 173 -0.20 39.23 1.52
N THR A 174 1.02 39.37 2.05
CA THR A 174 2.17 38.53 1.67
C THR A 174 1.99 37.11 2.16
N LEU A 175 1.58 36.92 3.42
CA LEU A 175 1.30 35.60 3.98
C LEU A 175 0.21 34.86 3.19
N ARG A 176 -0.92 35.53 2.93
CA ARG A 176 -2.06 34.97 2.17
C ARG A 176 -1.68 34.57 0.75
N ARG A 177 -0.83 35.36 0.08
CA ARG A 177 -0.35 35.07 -1.28
C ARG A 177 0.49 33.80 -1.33
N HIS A 178 1.23 33.49 -0.25
CA HIS A 178 2.19 32.39 -0.24
C HIS A 178 1.75 31.14 0.54
N ALA A 179 0.64 31.20 1.28
CA ALA A 179 0.15 30.11 2.15
C ALA A 179 -0.03 28.74 1.47
N GLY A 180 -0.34 28.71 0.17
CA GLY A 180 -0.49 27.48 -0.62
C GLY A 180 0.66 27.20 -1.59
N SER A 181 1.73 28.01 -1.56
CA SER A 181 2.84 27.94 -2.50
C SER A 181 4.01 27.12 -1.96
N ARG A 182 5.01 26.82 -2.79
CA ARG A 182 6.28 26.21 -2.34
C ARG A 182 7.05 27.05 -1.32
N ARG A 183 6.70 28.34 -1.16
CA ARG A 183 7.32 29.24 -0.17
C ARG A 183 6.60 29.24 1.18
N ALA A 184 5.50 28.48 1.33
CA ALA A 184 4.73 28.44 2.58
C ALA A 184 5.60 28.12 3.82
N PRO A 185 6.58 27.19 3.78
CA PRO A 185 7.45 26.91 4.93
C PRO A 185 8.21 28.13 5.47
N ARG A 186 8.53 29.11 4.61
CA ARG A 186 9.24 30.34 4.99
C ARG A 186 8.42 31.30 5.84
N TYR A 187 7.12 31.05 5.95
CA TYR A 187 6.18 31.91 6.67
C TYR A 187 5.51 31.17 7.83
N PHE A 188 6.12 30.08 8.30
CA PHE A 188 5.54 29.22 9.32
C PHE A 188 5.39 29.95 10.66
N ARG A 189 6.44 30.64 11.14
CA ARG A 189 6.37 31.39 12.41
C ARG A 189 5.43 32.59 12.29
N ASN A 190 5.40 33.26 11.13
CA ASN A 190 4.42 34.29 10.79
C ASN A 190 2.99 33.78 10.91
N ALA A 191 2.72 32.55 10.47
CA ALA A 191 1.40 31.96 10.52
C ALA A 191 0.99 31.61 11.97
N LEU A 192 1.90 31.00 12.73
CA LEU A 192 1.71 30.68 14.14
C LEU A 192 1.46 31.93 15.00
N PHE A 193 2.21 33.01 14.77
CA PHE A 193 2.07 34.24 15.54
C PHE A 193 0.72 34.94 15.35
N ARG A 194 -0.03 34.59 14.29
CA ARG A 194 -1.35 35.16 13.99
C ARG A 194 -2.50 34.38 14.58
N LEU A 195 -2.22 33.23 15.20
CA LEU A 195 -3.25 32.47 15.90
C LEU A 195 -3.74 33.30 17.09
N SER A 196 -5.06 33.33 17.29
CA SER A 196 -5.64 33.82 18.54
C SER A 196 -5.18 32.95 19.72
N GLU A 197 -5.35 33.45 20.94
CA GLU A 197 -4.93 32.71 22.14
C GLU A 197 -5.63 31.33 22.25
N ASP A 198 -6.93 31.27 21.95
CA ASP A 198 -7.69 30.01 21.92
C ASP A 198 -7.19 29.06 20.83
N GLU A 199 -6.90 29.59 19.64
CA GLU A 199 -6.35 28.83 18.52
C GLU A 199 -4.95 28.29 18.82
N TRP A 200 -4.11 29.09 19.49
CA TRP A 200 -2.78 28.68 19.92
C TRP A 200 -2.85 27.54 20.95
N GLN A 201 -3.70 27.67 21.97
CA GLN A 201 -3.86 26.63 23.00
C GLN A 201 -4.39 25.31 22.41
N ASP A 202 -5.37 25.39 21.51
CA ASP A 202 -5.92 24.22 20.84
C ASP A 202 -4.90 23.59 19.85
N PHE A 203 -4.10 24.40 19.16
CA PHE A 203 -2.98 23.91 18.34
C PHE A 203 -1.92 23.20 19.19
N CYS A 204 -1.47 23.81 20.29
CA CYS A 204 -0.50 23.20 21.20
C CYS A 204 -1.00 21.87 21.75
N SER A 205 -2.28 21.81 22.17
CA SER A 205 -2.92 20.56 22.61
C SER A 205 -2.89 19.49 21.53
N PHE A 206 -3.19 19.87 20.28
CA PHE A 206 -3.12 18.97 19.12
C PHE A 206 -1.70 18.44 18.86
N VAL A 207 -0.67 19.27 19.10
CA VAL A 207 0.75 18.89 18.97
C VAL A 207 1.16 17.91 20.08
N TYR A 208 0.88 18.23 21.35
CA TYR A 208 1.32 17.42 22.49
C TYR A 208 0.70 16.02 22.48
N GLU A 209 -0.57 15.89 22.06
CA GLU A 209 -1.23 14.60 21.89
C GLU A 209 -0.49 13.68 20.89
N ARG A 210 0.18 14.28 19.89
CA ARG A 210 0.81 13.57 18.77
C ARG A 210 2.35 13.55 18.85
N THR A 211 2.92 14.28 19.81
CA THR A 211 4.36 14.49 19.98
C THR A 211 4.70 14.51 21.47
N PRO A 212 4.67 13.36 22.17
CA PRO A 212 4.93 13.30 23.61
C PRO A 212 6.32 13.82 24.01
N GLU A 213 7.25 13.89 23.06
CA GLU A 213 8.60 14.44 23.26
C GLU A 213 8.60 15.96 23.45
N VAL A 214 7.53 16.65 23.02
CA VAL A 214 7.40 18.10 23.07
C VAL A 214 6.33 18.46 24.11
N SER A 215 6.68 19.31 25.08
CA SER A 215 5.79 19.63 26.20
C SER A 215 5.47 21.11 26.38
N ASN A 216 6.30 21.99 25.84
CA ASN A 216 6.03 23.43 25.81
C ASN A 216 6.36 23.98 24.42
N LEU A 217 5.51 24.86 23.89
CA LEU A 217 5.74 25.61 22.67
C LEU A 217 5.53 27.09 22.98
N SER A 218 6.50 27.92 22.62
CA SER A 218 6.38 29.37 22.76
C SER A 218 6.88 30.10 21.53
N ILE A 219 6.09 31.03 21.01
CA ILE A 219 6.49 31.88 19.89
C ILE A 219 6.77 33.29 20.39
N ARG A 220 7.93 33.83 20.01
CA ARG A 220 8.39 35.17 20.41
C ARG A 220 8.70 36.00 19.17
N ARG A 221 8.41 37.30 19.24
CA ARG A 221 8.80 38.27 18.23
C ARG A 221 9.79 39.25 18.85
N SER A 222 10.94 39.42 18.21
CA SER A 222 11.93 40.40 18.63
C SER A 222 11.56 41.79 18.10
N TYR A 223 11.13 42.70 18.99
CA TYR A 223 10.81 44.08 18.63
C TYR A 223 12.06 44.97 18.65
N GLY A 224 12.31 45.74 17.57
CA GLY A 224 13.28 46.83 17.57
C GLY A 224 14.74 46.52 17.18
N ASN A 225 15.07 45.28 16.80
CA ASN A 225 16.35 44.95 16.15
C ASN A 225 16.25 45.05 14.61
N LYS A 226 17.39 45.04 13.90
CA LYS A 226 17.47 45.17 12.42
C LYS A 226 16.60 44.17 11.63
N ASP A 227 16.22 43.04 12.22
CA ASP A 227 15.62 41.91 11.50
C ASP A 227 14.13 41.61 11.80
N ASP A 228 13.51 42.27 12.81
CA ASP A 228 12.09 42.09 13.24
C ASP A 228 11.59 40.64 13.06
N ALA A 229 12.28 39.72 13.73
CA ALA A 229 12.23 38.29 13.45
C ALA A 229 11.44 37.50 14.50
N PHE A 230 11.02 36.30 14.11
CA PHE A 230 10.34 35.34 14.96
C PHE A 230 11.25 34.20 15.40
N ASP A 231 11.11 33.82 16.67
CA ASP A 231 11.73 32.65 17.28
C ASP A 231 10.61 31.72 17.79
N LEU A 232 10.64 30.45 17.40
CA LEU A 232 9.73 29.44 17.92
C LEU A 232 10.53 28.48 18.78
N PHE A 233 10.23 28.48 20.07
CA PHE A 233 10.88 27.63 21.05
C PHE A 233 10.01 26.42 21.38
N TYR A 234 10.66 25.30 21.64
CA TYR A 234 10.05 24.12 22.22
C TYR A 234 10.87 23.59 23.39
N GLU A 235 10.21 22.94 24.34
CA GLU A 235 10.86 22.17 25.41
C GLU A 235 10.69 20.68 25.18
N GLU A 236 11.78 19.94 25.38
CA GLU A 236 11.77 18.48 25.40
C GLU A 236 11.33 17.98 26.78
N GLU A 237 10.39 17.04 26.83
CA GLU A 237 9.86 16.48 28.09
C GLU A 237 10.96 15.91 29.00
N SER A 238 12.02 15.34 28.41
CA SER A 238 13.12 14.69 29.14
C SER A 238 14.12 15.66 29.76
N SER A 239 14.34 16.83 29.16
CA SER A 239 15.41 17.75 29.55
C SER A 239 14.93 19.11 30.04
N ARG A 240 13.68 19.50 29.74
CA ARG A 240 13.08 20.83 30.03
C ARG A 240 13.94 22.00 29.55
N ASN A 241 14.84 21.76 28.61
CA ASN A 241 15.67 22.79 28.01
C ASN A 241 14.91 23.41 26.84
N GLU A 242 14.75 24.72 26.87
CA GLU A 242 14.17 25.48 25.78
C GLU A 242 15.13 25.51 24.58
N ARG A 243 14.65 25.13 23.39
CA ARG A 243 15.41 25.12 22.14
C ARG A 243 14.62 25.80 21.03
N GLU A 244 15.30 26.60 20.21
CA GLU A 244 14.68 27.17 19.02
C GLU A 244 14.54 26.09 17.93
N ILE A 245 13.40 26.09 17.23
CA ILE A 245 13.01 25.02 16.31
C ILE A 245 13.95 24.88 15.11
N ALA A 246 14.52 25.96 14.57
CA ALA A 246 15.47 25.91 13.46
C ALA A 246 16.82 25.33 13.84
N TRP A 247 17.13 25.19 15.14
CA TRP A 247 18.31 24.45 15.60
C TRP A 247 18.02 22.97 15.84
N ALA A 248 16.75 22.57 15.81
CA ALA A 248 16.36 21.18 15.91
C ALA A 248 16.56 20.45 14.58
N GLY A 249 16.59 19.12 14.62
CA GLY A 249 16.69 18.31 13.40
C GLY A 249 15.52 18.54 12.45
N ASP A 250 15.76 18.52 11.14
CA ASP A 250 14.77 18.78 10.08
C ASP A 250 13.45 18.01 10.27
N GLY A 251 13.53 16.79 10.81
CA GLY A 251 12.35 15.95 11.09
C GLY A 251 11.33 16.59 12.02
N ILE A 252 11.75 17.23 13.13
CA ILE A 252 10.79 17.88 14.05
C ILE A 252 10.21 19.16 13.43
N GLN A 253 11.02 19.89 12.66
CA GLN A 253 10.57 21.10 11.97
C GLN A 253 9.45 20.79 10.96
N ILE A 254 9.63 19.72 10.18
CA ILE A 254 8.66 19.29 9.18
C ILE A 254 7.45 18.64 9.83
N TRP A 255 7.65 17.91 10.93
CA TRP A 255 6.57 17.34 11.72
C TRP A 255 5.62 18.42 12.26
N LEU A 256 6.15 19.49 12.88
CA LEU A 256 5.33 20.59 13.39
C LEU A 256 4.58 21.32 12.26
N GLN A 257 5.22 21.54 11.11
CA GLN A 257 4.55 22.10 9.94
C GLN A 257 3.41 21.20 9.43
N ALA A 258 3.62 19.88 9.38
CA ALA A 258 2.58 18.92 8.99
C ALA A 258 1.38 18.98 9.94
N LEU A 259 1.64 18.97 11.26
CA LEU A 259 0.59 19.07 12.27
C LEU A 259 -0.16 20.40 12.19
N TYR A 260 0.53 21.51 11.99
CA TYR A 260 -0.10 22.83 11.78
C TYR A 260 -1.04 22.82 10.57
N HIS A 261 -0.58 22.29 9.42
CA HIS A 261 -1.42 22.23 8.24
C HIS A 261 -2.61 21.29 8.39
N MET A 262 -2.45 20.15 9.07
CA MET A 262 -3.56 19.26 9.41
C MET A 262 -4.57 19.94 10.33
N TRP A 263 -4.08 20.67 11.34
CA TRP A 263 -4.89 21.37 12.33
C TRP A 263 -5.67 22.53 11.70
N ILE A 264 -5.02 23.45 10.97
CA ILE A 264 -5.69 24.60 10.35
C ILE A 264 -6.66 24.16 9.25
N GLN A 265 -6.43 23.00 8.62
CA GLN A 265 -7.27 22.47 7.55
C GLN A 265 -8.28 21.42 8.01
N ARG A 266 -8.42 21.12 9.31
CA ARG A 266 -9.28 20.03 9.85
C ARG A 266 -10.77 20.15 9.52
N ALA A 267 -11.24 21.37 9.21
CA ALA A 267 -12.61 21.63 8.78
C ALA A 267 -12.88 21.22 7.31
N ALA A 268 -11.83 21.01 6.51
CA ALA A 268 -11.99 20.62 5.12
C ALA A 268 -12.57 19.20 4.98
N ASP A 269 -13.24 18.94 3.88
CA ASP A 269 -13.78 17.63 3.55
C ASP A 269 -12.66 16.67 3.09
N VAL A 270 -11.67 17.20 2.36
CA VAL A 270 -10.58 16.45 1.71
C VAL A 270 -9.25 17.12 2.03
N ILE A 271 -8.26 16.33 2.43
CA ILE A 271 -6.87 16.75 2.63
C ILE A 271 -5.93 16.01 1.67
N ILE A 272 -5.00 16.76 1.05
CA ILE A 272 -4.06 16.23 0.07
C ILE A 272 -2.62 16.49 0.53
N LEU A 273 -1.80 15.45 0.51
CA LEU A 273 -0.38 15.49 0.88
C LEU A 273 0.46 14.82 -0.20
N ASP A 274 1.63 15.39 -0.47
CA ASP A 274 2.56 14.94 -1.51
C ASP A 274 3.95 14.81 -0.90
N GLU A 275 4.40 13.58 -0.74
CA GLU A 275 5.72 13.22 -0.19
C GLU A 275 6.05 13.93 1.14
N PRO A 276 5.16 13.88 2.15
CA PRO A 276 5.44 14.48 3.45
C PRO A 276 6.52 13.71 4.25
N ASP A 277 6.97 12.55 3.75
CA ASP A 277 7.87 11.62 4.43
C ASP A 277 9.37 11.89 4.24
N VAL A 278 9.77 12.73 3.27
CA VAL A 278 11.17 12.87 2.80
C VAL A 278 12.19 13.13 3.93
N PHE A 279 11.80 13.86 4.96
CA PHE A 279 12.68 14.25 6.08
C PHE A 279 12.22 13.68 7.43
N LEU A 280 11.12 12.92 7.46
CA LEU A 280 10.57 12.37 8.69
C LEU A 280 11.29 11.06 9.03
N HIS A 281 11.68 10.90 10.28
CA HIS A 281 12.13 9.61 10.81
C HIS A 281 10.99 8.56 10.68
N PRO A 282 11.26 7.26 10.47
CA PRO A 282 10.26 6.20 10.38
C PRO A 282 9.14 6.28 11.43
N ASP A 283 9.47 6.54 12.69
CA ASP A 283 8.47 6.69 13.75
C ASP A 283 7.50 7.87 13.51
N LEU A 284 8.01 9.04 13.10
CA LEU A 284 7.19 10.20 12.75
C LEU A 284 6.36 9.95 11.50
N GLN A 285 6.86 9.18 10.53
CA GLN A 285 6.09 8.75 9.36
C GLN A 285 4.88 7.89 9.78
N ARG A 286 5.06 6.94 10.71
CA ARG A 286 3.96 6.13 11.26
C ARG A 286 2.95 6.99 12.01
N ARG A 287 3.41 7.92 12.84
CA ARG A 287 2.53 8.86 13.56
C ARG A 287 1.73 9.75 12.60
N LEU A 288 2.37 10.25 11.53
CA LEU A 288 1.71 11.01 10.47
C LEU A 288 0.57 10.21 9.85
N ALA A 289 0.86 8.96 9.48
CA ALA A 289 -0.11 8.06 8.88
C ALA A 289 -1.30 7.83 9.81
N ARG A 290 -1.06 7.52 11.09
CA ARG A 290 -2.12 7.34 12.09
C ARG A 290 -2.97 8.61 12.27
N ALA A 291 -2.34 9.77 12.35
CA ALA A 291 -3.06 11.05 12.48
C ALA A 291 -3.92 11.36 11.24
N LEU A 292 -3.44 11.03 10.04
CA LEU A 292 -4.18 11.22 8.79
C LEU A 292 -5.34 10.23 8.62
N PHE A 293 -5.12 8.94 8.95
CA PHE A 293 -6.12 7.89 8.73
C PHE A 293 -7.19 7.83 9.82
N SER A 294 -6.90 8.32 11.03
CA SER A 294 -7.91 8.50 12.09
C SER A 294 -8.78 9.76 11.90
N SER A 295 -8.39 10.66 11.01
CA SER A 295 -9.16 11.87 10.72
C SER A 295 -10.49 11.55 10.02
N SER A 296 -11.52 12.35 10.30
CA SER A 296 -12.82 12.27 9.60
C SER A 296 -12.78 12.82 8.17
N GLN A 297 -11.64 13.35 7.73
CA GLN A 297 -11.44 13.90 6.39
C GLN A 297 -11.10 12.78 5.40
N GLN A 298 -11.48 12.97 4.14
CA GLN A 298 -10.96 12.12 3.09
C GLN A 298 -9.48 12.48 2.84
N SER A 299 -8.56 11.51 2.94
CA SER A 299 -7.13 11.75 2.74
C SER A 299 -6.65 11.21 1.38
N VAL A 300 -5.87 12.03 0.67
CA VAL A 300 -5.14 11.61 -0.55
C VAL A 300 -3.67 11.94 -0.39
N LEU A 301 -2.86 10.90 -0.19
CA LEU A 301 -1.44 11.00 0.09
C LEU A 301 -0.65 10.33 -1.04
N ALA A 302 0.34 11.00 -1.62
CA ALA A 302 1.40 10.31 -2.36
C ALA A 302 2.62 10.16 -1.47
N THR A 303 3.22 8.97 -1.44
CA THR A 303 4.39 8.70 -0.60
C THR A 303 5.23 7.58 -1.20
N HIS A 304 6.51 7.57 -0.82
CA HIS A 304 7.43 6.46 -1.03
C HIS A 304 7.71 5.68 0.25
N SER A 305 7.21 6.17 1.39
CA SER A 305 7.37 5.55 2.70
C SER A 305 6.61 4.24 2.83
N VAL A 306 7.39 3.23 3.18
CA VAL A 306 6.91 1.90 3.54
C VAL A 306 6.25 1.94 4.91
N GLU A 307 6.69 2.84 5.77
CA GLU A 307 6.16 3.02 7.12
C GLU A 307 4.75 3.60 7.09
N ILE A 308 4.48 4.58 6.21
CA ILE A 308 3.11 5.09 6.01
C ILE A 308 2.21 4.01 5.41
N LEU A 309 2.75 3.22 4.47
CA LEU A 309 1.99 2.14 3.85
C LEU A 309 1.67 1.01 4.84
N ALA A 310 2.58 0.72 5.78
CA ALA A 310 2.35 -0.26 6.84
C ALA A 310 1.17 0.12 7.75
N GLU A 311 1.02 1.41 8.04
CA GLU A 311 -0.09 1.92 8.85
C GLU A 311 -1.42 1.98 8.07
N ALA A 312 -1.38 1.92 6.74
CA ALA A 312 -2.58 1.98 5.90
C ALA A 312 -3.33 0.65 5.85
N ASP A 313 -4.67 0.71 5.78
CA ASP A 313 -5.48 -0.47 5.48
C ASP A 313 -5.27 -0.91 4.02
N PRO A 314 -5.38 -2.22 3.68
CA PRO A 314 -5.00 -2.72 2.35
C PRO A 314 -5.82 -2.08 1.24
N GLY A 315 -7.10 -1.83 1.53
CA GLY A 315 -8.03 -1.17 0.63
C GLY A 315 -7.77 0.33 0.43
N SER A 316 -6.85 0.95 1.18
CA SER A 316 -6.47 2.36 1.09
C SER A 316 -5.29 2.60 0.15
N ALA A 317 -4.46 1.58 -0.09
CA ALA A 317 -3.36 1.66 -1.05
C ALA A 317 -3.88 1.73 -2.50
N VAL A 318 -3.26 2.59 -3.31
CA VAL A 318 -3.63 2.85 -4.70
C VAL A 318 -2.38 2.83 -5.57
N TRP A 319 -2.22 1.76 -6.34
CA TRP A 319 -1.12 1.61 -7.29
C TRP A 319 -1.40 2.43 -8.56
N ILE A 320 -0.52 3.39 -8.82
CA ILE A 320 -0.52 4.22 -10.02
C ILE A 320 0.44 3.62 -11.04
N ASP A 321 -0.06 3.44 -12.26
CA ASP A 321 0.71 3.05 -13.43
C ASP A 321 0.13 3.76 -14.65
N ARG A 322 0.91 4.67 -15.23
CA ARG A 322 0.50 5.47 -16.40
C ARG A 322 0.23 4.65 -17.66
N ALA A 323 0.82 3.44 -17.77
CA ALA A 323 0.56 2.55 -18.89
C ALA A 323 -0.83 1.89 -18.79
N ARG A 324 -1.47 1.91 -17.61
CA ARG A 324 -2.78 1.31 -17.39
C ARG A 324 -3.88 2.35 -17.46
N ARG A 325 -5.08 1.90 -17.85
CA ARG A 325 -6.27 2.76 -17.92
C ARG A 325 -6.88 3.13 -16.57
N SER A 326 -6.51 2.42 -15.51
CA SER A 326 -7.01 2.65 -14.16
C SER A 326 -5.97 2.28 -13.11
N ALA A 327 -6.01 2.99 -11.99
CA ALA A 327 -5.25 2.62 -10.80
C ALA A 327 -5.80 1.32 -10.18
N GLU A 328 -4.91 0.57 -9.53
CA GLU A 328 -5.24 -0.69 -8.89
C GLU A 328 -5.20 -0.57 -7.38
N ARG A 329 -6.10 -1.29 -6.69
CA ARG A 329 -6.07 -1.39 -5.24
C ARG A 329 -5.80 -2.83 -4.83
N PRO A 330 -4.77 -3.08 -4.00
CA PRO A 330 -4.64 -4.34 -3.29
C PRO A 330 -5.92 -4.66 -2.52
N ARG A 331 -6.33 -5.92 -2.54
CA ARG A 331 -7.50 -6.39 -1.80
C ARG A 331 -7.15 -7.26 -0.60
N THR A 332 -5.87 -7.61 -0.45
CA THR A 332 -5.35 -8.48 0.59
C THR A 332 -3.98 -7.99 1.03
N ASP A 333 -3.57 -8.34 2.24
CA ASP A 333 -2.24 -8.03 2.78
C ASP A 333 -1.12 -8.62 1.93
N GLY A 334 -1.28 -9.84 1.43
CA GLY A 334 -0.31 -10.46 0.52
C GLY A 334 -0.11 -9.64 -0.77
N ALA A 335 -1.18 -9.06 -1.32
CA ALA A 335 -1.07 -8.18 -2.48
C ALA A 335 -0.37 -6.86 -2.12
N LEU A 336 -0.57 -6.33 -0.92
CA LEU A 336 0.12 -5.15 -0.42
C LEU A 336 1.62 -5.41 -0.17
N ALA A 337 1.96 -6.54 0.44
CA ALA A 337 3.34 -6.97 0.66
C ALA A 337 4.08 -7.21 -0.67
N LEU A 338 3.41 -7.77 -1.68
CA LEU A 338 3.93 -7.92 -3.04
C LEU A 338 4.22 -6.56 -3.70
N LEU A 339 3.35 -5.55 -3.47
CA LEU A 339 3.64 -4.18 -3.90
C LEU A 339 4.82 -3.58 -3.14
N GLY A 340 4.93 -3.88 -1.85
CA GLY A 340 6.10 -3.60 -1.02
C GLY A 340 7.41 -4.13 -1.61
N ARG A 341 7.43 -5.39 -2.06
CA ARG A 341 8.61 -5.98 -2.74
C ARG A 341 8.95 -5.24 -4.03
N ARG A 342 7.96 -4.78 -4.80
CA ARG A 342 8.19 -3.94 -5.99
C ARG A 342 8.72 -2.54 -5.66
N LEU A 343 8.49 -2.08 -4.44
CA LEU A 343 9.07 -0.86 -3.87
C LEU A 343 10.40 -1.13 -3.13
N GLY A 344 10.85 -2.39 -3.05
CA GLY A 344 12.11 -2.80 -2.43
C GLY A 344 12.04 -3.25 -0.96
N SER A 345 10.86 -3.35 -0.33
CA SER A 345 10.71 -3.36 1.13
C SER A 345 9.65 -4.31 1.70
N GLY A 346 9.22 -5.34 0.97
CA GLY A 346 8.11 -6.21 1.36
C GLY A 346 8.26 -6.91 2.74
N TYR A 347 9.49 -7.00 3.26
CA TYR A 347 9.79 -7.53 4.60
C TYR A 347 9.44 -6.52 5.72
N GLU A 348 9.83 -5.26 5.57
CA GLU A 348 9.62 -4.19 6.56
C GLU A 348 8.13 -3.86 6.75
N LEU A 349 7.35 -3.93 5.66
CA LEU A 349 5.90 -3.74 5.67
C LEU A 349 5.14 -4.77 6.51
N GLY A 350 5.60 -6.03 6.48
CA GLY A 350 4.98 -7.10 7.27
C GLY A 350 5.23 -6.93 8.77
N VAL A 351 6.44 -6.50 9.15
CA VAL A 351 6.84 -6.27 10.55
C VAL A 351 6.11 -5.07 11.16
N GLY A 352 6.01 -3.94 10.43
CA GLY A 352 5.26 -2.77 10.90
C GLY A 352 3.79 -3.05 11.17
N ARG A 353 3.14 -3.86 10.31
CA ARG A 353 1.75 -4.30 10.52
C ARG A 353 1.61 -5.28 11.69
N ALA A 354 2.56 -6.18 11.87
CA ALA A 354 2.53 -7.16 12.96
C ALA A 354 2.46 -6.49 14.34
N LEU A 355 3.15 -5.37 14.52
CA LEU A 355 3.08 -4.56 15.75
C LEU A 355 1.68 -3.96 15.99
N ARG A 356 0.93 -3.63 14.93
CA ARG A 356 -0.44 -3.11 15.03
C ARG A 356 -1.44 -4.23 15.30
N SER A 357 -1.31 -5.37 14.62
CA SER A 357 -2.27 -6.47 14.71
C SER A 357 -2.05 -7.39 15.92
N ARG A 358 -0.92 -7.27 16.62
CA ARG A 358 -0.48 -8.16 17.72
C ARG A 358 -0.39 -9.64 17.37
N THR A 359 -0.65 -10.01 16.11
CA THR A 359 -0.52 -11.36 15.58
C THR A 359 0.18 -11.29 14.23
N VAL A 360 1.14 -12.18 14.02
CA VAL A 360 1.90 -12.29 12.77
C VAL A 360 1.87 -13.71 12.25
N LEU A 361 1.67 -13.84 10.94
CA LEU A 361 1.78 -15.07 10.17
C LEU A 361 3.02 -14.99 9.30
N PHE A 362 4.02 -15.81 9.62
CA PHE A 362 5.16 -16.03 8.76
C PHE A 362 4.83 -17.15 7.78
N VAL A 363 5.00 -16.89 6.48
CA VAL A 363 4.80 -17.90 5.43
C VAL A 363 5.99 -17.94 4.49
N GLU A 364 6.26 -19.10 3.90
CA GLU A 364 7.15 -19.19 2.77
C GLU A 364 6.45 -18.70 1.49
N GLY A 365 7.20 -18.03 0.62
CA GLY A 365 6.71 -17.68 -0.72
C GLY A 365 5.35 -16.93 -0.78
N ASP A 366 4.41 -17.50 -1.53
CA ASP A 366 3.09 -16.93 -1.88
C ASP A 366 1.92 -17.72 -1.24
N ASP A 367 2.13 -18.34 -0.08
CA ASP A 367 1.16 -19.25 0.54
C ASP A 367 -0.05 -18.55 1.16
N ALA A 368 0.13 -17.34 1.71
CA ALA A 368 -0.91 -16.62 2.42
C ALA A 368 -2.21 -16.42 1.59
N PRO A 369 -2.15 -16.07 0.29
CA PRO A 369 -3.31 -16.10 -0.59
C PRO A 369 -4.05 -17.45 -0.63
N VAL A 370 -3.32 -18.58 -0.65
CA VAL A 370 -3.90 -19.93 -0.69
C VAL A 370 -4.59 -20.25 0.64
N ILE A 371 -3.93 -19.96 1.76
CA ILE A 371 -4.48 -20.07 3.11
C ILE A 371 -5.77 -19.25 3.24
N ALA A 372 -5.78 -18.00 2.75
CA ALA A 372 -6.95 -17.13 2.77
C ALA A 372 -8.11 -17.66 1.90
N VAL A 373 -7.83 -18.39 0.82
CA VAL A 373 -8.86 -19.07 0.02
C VAL A 373 -9.49 -20.20 0.83
N PHE A 374 -8.68 -21.09 1.43
CA PHE A 374 -9.20 -22.18 2.26
C PHE A 374 -9.95 -21.68 3.50
N ALA A 375 -9.46 -20.62 4.15
CA ALA A 375 -10.15 -20.00 5.28
C ALA A 375 -11.55 -19.48 4.92
N ARG A 376 -11.72 -18.90 3.71
CA ARG A 376 -13.05 -18.53 3.21
C ARG A 376 -13.94 -19.75 2.97
N THR A 377 -13.39 -20.80 2.37
CA THR A 377 -14.12 -22.04 2.12
C THR A 377 -14.60 -22.69 3.42
N LEU A 378 -13.79 -22.62 4.49
CA LEU A 378 -14.11 -23.12 5.83
C LEU A 378 -15.00 -22.19 6.67
N GLY A 379 -15.33 -20.98 6.17
CA GLY A 379 -16.15 -20.02 6.91
C GLY A 379 -15.43 -19.34 8.08
N ILE A 380 -14.11 -19.16 7.99
CA ILE A 380 -13.27 -18.53 9.01
C ILE A 380 -12.82 -17.15 8.51
N PRO A 381 -13.64 -16.09 8.67
CA PRO A 381 -13.37 -14.79 8.08
C PRO A 381 -12.14 -14.10 8.66
N ALA A 382 -11.82 -14.32 9.94
CA ALA A 382 -10.68 -13.68 10.60
C ALA A 382 -9.33 -14.03 9.96
N VAL A 383 -9.16 -15.27 9.48
CA VAL A 383 -7.98 -15.70 8.73
C VAL A 383 -8.10 -15.26 7.25
N ALA A 384 -9.30 -15.21 6.69
CA ALA A 384 -9.51 -14.86 5.29
C ALA A 384 -9.24 -13.38 4.93
N THR A 385 -9.52 -12.45 5.84
CA THR A 385 -9.48 -11.01 5.56
C THR A 385 -8.15 -10.35 5.93
N SER A 386 -7.29 -11.05 6.68
CA SER A 386 -6.05 -10.51 7.24
C SER A 386 -6.22 -9.16 7.97
N GLU A 387 -7.38 -8.94 8.60
CA GLU A 387 -7.67 -7.70 9.31
C GLU A 387 -6.96 -7.65 10.68
N ASN A 388 -6.85 -8.80 11.34
CA ASN A 388 -6.37 -8.91 12.73
C ASN A 388 -5.00 -9.61 12.83
N TYR A 389 -4.28 -9.78 11.73
CA TYR A 389 -2.91 -10.28 11.73
C TYR A 389 -2.14 -9.75 10.50
N ALA A 390 -0.82 -9.72 10.60
CA ALA A 390 0.05 -9.33 9.49
C ALA A 390 0.71 -10.55 8.88
N THR A 391 0.91 -10.57 7.57
CA THR A 391 1.69 -11.63 6.90
C THR A 391 3.10 -11.14 6.63
N VAL A 392 4.12 -11.91 7.04
CA VAL A 392 5.53 -11.66 6.74
C VAL A 392 6.07 -12.80 5.88
N PRO A 393 6.50 -12.53 4.63
CA PRO A 393 7.11 -13.56 3.81
C PRO A 393 8.52 -13.87 4.32
N LEU A 394 8.76 -15.13 4.62
CA LEU A 394 10.06 -15.69 4.86
C LEU A 394 10.69 -15.94 3.49
N GLY A 395 11.55 -15.04 3.03
CA GLY A 395 12.23 -15.22 1.75
C GLY A 395 13.01 -16.53 1.74
N GLY A 396 12.59 -17.50 0.92
CA GLY A 396 13.26 -18.77 0.63
C GLY A 396 13.97 -19.39 1.83
N PHE A 397 13.23 -20.11 2.67
CA PHE A 397 13.75 -20.93 3.76
C PHE A 397 14.84 -21.92 3.29
N SER A 398 14.87 -22.23 1.99
CA SER A 398 15.90 -23.00 1.33
C SER A 398 17.24 -22.23 1.26
N LYS A 399 18.12 -22.48 2.23
CA LYS A 399 19.59 -22.68 2.10
C LYS A 399 20.48 -21.88 3.04
N ASN A 400 20.04 -20.81 3.69
CA ASN A 400 20.89 -20.09 4.66
C ASN A 400 20.05 -19.33 5.70
N TRP A 401 19.43 -20.09 6.60
CA TRP A 401 18.87 -19.53 7.82
C TRP A 401 19.98 -18.96 8.70
N ARG A 402 20.02 -17.63 8.82
CA ARG A 402 20.65 -17.01 9.99
C ARG A 402 19.57 -16.95 11.07
N ALA A 403 19.60 -17.88 12.02
CA ALA A 403 18.81 -17.83 13.25
C ALA A 403 18.85 -16.47 13.94
N SER A 404 19.94 -15.71 13.73
CA SER A 404 20.06 -14.33 14.16
C SER A 404 19.03 -13.39 13.54
N ALA A 405 18.75 -13.45 12.23
CA ALA A 405 17.82 -12.51 11.58
C ALA A 405 16.36 -12.71 12.05
N PHE A 406 15.96 -13.96 12.25
CA PHE A 406 14.64 -14.26 12.82
C PHE A 406 14.57 -13.95 14.31
N SER A 407 15.62 -14.25 15.07
CA SER A 407 15.69 -13.88 16.49
C SER A 407 15.68 -12.37 16.69
N GLU A 408 16.38 -11.62 15.83
CA GLU A 408 16.34 -10.15 15.76
C GLU A 408 14.95 -9.64 15.42
N THR A 409 14.25 -10.30 14.48
CA THR A 409 12.87 -9.94 14.11
C THR A 409 11.89 -10.22 15.24
N MET A 410 11.99 -11.38 15.89
CA MET A 410 11.18 -11.72 17.07
C MET A 410 11.50 -10.80 18.26
N ALA A 411 12.76 -10.44 18.46
CA ALA A 411 13.16 -9.46 19.47
C ALA A 411 12.60 -8.06 19.16
N ALA A 412 12.57 -7.67 17.89
CA ALA A 412 12.01 -6.39 17.44
C ALA A 412 10.47 -6.33 17.51
N LEU A 413 9.80 -7.46 17.29
CA LEU A 413 8.35 -7.59 17.46
C LEU A 413 7.94 -7.51 18.94
N GLY A 414 8.83 -7.92 19.86
CA GLY A 414 8.56 -7.96 21.29
C GLY A 414 7.71 -9.17 21.70
N GLY A 415 7.68 -9.47 23.01
CA GLY A 415 7.00 -10.65 23.56
C GLY A 415 5.47 -10.63 23.51
N ASP A 416 4.87 -9.48 23.21
CA ASP A 416 3.42 -9.28 23.18
C ASP A 416 2.79 -9.62 21.82
N VAL A 417 3.59 -9.91 20.79
CA VAL A 417 3.11 -10.29 19.46
C VAL A 417 3.04 -11.81 19.33
N ALA A 418 1.84 -12.33 19.07
CA ALA A 418 1.62 -13.75 18.84
C ALA A 418 2.10 -14.16 17.43
N SER A 419 3.10 -15.04 17.37
CA SER A 419 3.70 -15.48 16.11
C SER A 419 3.26 -16.88 15.71
N PHE A 420 2.80 -17.03 14.46
CA PHE A 420 2.54 -18.30 13.81
C PHE A 420 3.42 -18.43 12.57
N ILE A 421 4.08 -19.56 12.38
CA ILE A 421 5.00 -19.81 11.28
C ILE A 421 4.52 -21.04 10.50
N ILE A 422 4.39 -20.89 9.19
CA ILE A 422 4.07 -21.98 8.27
C ILE A 422 5.24 -22.14 7.31
N LEU A 423 5.76 -23.36 7.23
CA LEU A 423 6.91 -23.72 6.42
C LEU A 423 6.56 -24.88 5.49
N ASP A 424 7.21 -24.90 4.33
CA ASP A 424 7.15 -26.03 3.41
C ASP A 424 7.96 -27.20 3.97
N SER A 425 7.63 -28.44 3.65
CA SER A 425 8.47 -29.56 4.08
C SER A 425 9.80 -29.57 3.32
N ASP A 426 9.77 -29.22 2.03
CA ASP A 426 10.92 -29.36 1.12
C ASP A 426 11.56 -30.76 1.18
N LEU A 427 10.74 -31.78 1.48
CA LEU A 427 11.14 -33.19 1.64
C LEU A 427 12.10 -33.43 2.81
N ARG A 428 12.23 -32.49 3.75
CA ARG A 428 13.10 -32.64 4.93
C ARG A 428 12.68 -33.84 5.79
N SER A 429 13.66 -34.54 6.35
CA SER A 429 13.39 -35.57 7.34
C SER A 429 12.88 -34.97 8.65
N GLN A 430 12.12 -35.74 9.43
CA GLN A 430 11.61 -35.29 10.73
C GLN A 430 12.75 -34.86 11.67
N VAL A 431 13.89 -35.56 11.61
CA VAL A 431 15.09 -35.21 12.40
C VAL A 431 15.65 -33.86 11.99
N ALA A 432 15.71 -33.57 10.68
CA ALA A 432 16.17 -32.27 10.20
C ALA A 432 15.21 -31.15 10.63
N ILE A 433 13.90 -31.36 10.48
CA ILE A 433 12.86 -30.42 10.93
C ILE A 433 13.00 -30.14 12.43
N ASP A 434 13.10 -31.16 13.26
CA ASP A 434 13.20 -30.98 14.72
C ASP A 434 14.51 -30.29 15.14
N THR A 435 15.61 -30.54 14.42
CA THR A 435 16.90 -29.88 14.67
C THR A 435 16.85 -28.40 14.29
N GLU A 436 16.32 -28.06 13.12
CA GLU A 436 16.20 -26.68 12.64
C GLU A 436 15.20 -25.86 13.48
N LEU A 437 14.09 -26.48 13.89
CA LEU A 437 13.04 -25.82 14.66
C LEU A 437 13.32 -25.75 16.16
N ALA A 438 14.34 -26.43 16.68
CA ALA A 438 14.68 -26.39 18.10
C ALA A 438 14.86 -24.96 18.62
N GLN A 439 15.54 -24.10 17.85
CA GLN A 439 15.78 -22.69 18.21
C GLN A 439 14.54 -21.81 18.00
N VAL A 440 13.70 -22.12 17.02
CA VAL A 440 12.47 -21.37 16.75
C VAL A 440 11.43 -21.66 17.83
N ARG A 441 11.29 -22.92 18.25
CA ARG A 441 10.37 -23.33 19.32
C ARG A 441 10.70 -22.67 20.66
N THR A 442 11.97 -22.36 20.94
CA THR A 442 12.37 -21.62 22.16
C THR A 442 11.93 -20.15 22.18
N SER A 443 11.54 -19.57 21.03
CA SER A 443 11.10 -18.17 20.93
C SER A 443 9.62 -17.94 21.28
N GLY A 444 8.86 -19.00 21.58
CA GLY A 444 7.42 -18.91 21.88
C GLY A 444 6.51 -18.84 20.63
N ALA A 445 7.07 -18.82 19.43
CA ALA A 445 6.33 -18.90 18.18
C ALA A 445 5.71 -20.30 17.97
N ARG A 446 4.48 -20.35 17.46
CA ARG A 446 3.87 -21.60 16.97
C ARG A 446 4.38 -21.88 15.57
N VAL A 447 4.78 -23.11 15.31
CA VAL A 447 5.35 -23.51 14.02
C VAL A 447 4.63 -24.73 13.49
N HIS A 448 4.23 -24.64 12.22
CA HIS A 448 3.71 -25.74 11.44
C HIS A 448 4.59 -25.95 10.21
N VAL A 449 4.90 -27.21 9.92
CA VAL A 449 5.55 -27.63 8.67
C VAL A 449 4.58 -28.55 7.97
N TRP A 450 4.28 -28.28 6.71
CA TRP A 450 3.35 -29.11 5.93
C TRP A 450 3.84 -30.56 5.86
N ALA A 451 2.93 -31.53 5.90
CA ALA A 451 3.28 -32.94 5.70
C ALA A 451 3.65 -33.26 4.24
N ARG A 452 3.08 -32.54 3.28
CA ARG A 452 3.47 -32.59 1.86
C ARG A 452 4.60 -31.59 1.56
N ARG A 453 5.28 -31.76 0.42
CA ARG A 453 6.43 -30.92 0.03
C ARG A 453 6.16 -29.42 0.18
N GLU A 454 5.04 -28.93 -0.35
CA GLU A 454 4.59 -27.52 -0.28
C GLU A 454 3.04 -27.45 -0.17
N ILE A 455 2.48 -26.28 0.19
CA ILE A 455 1.01 -26.11 0.31
C ILE A 455 0.28 -26.39 -1.02
N GLU A 456 0.94 -26.16 -2.15
CA GLU A 456 0.39 -26.42 -3.49
C GLU A 456 0.11 -27.90 -3.74
N ASN A 457 0.81 -28.82 -3.07
CA ASN A 457 0.51 -30.26 -3.21
C ASN A 457 -0.89 -30.63 -2.69
N TYR A 458 -1.50 -29.81 -1.82
CA TYR A 458 -2.86 -30.04 -1.33
C TYR A 458 -3.95 -29.63 -2.33
N VAL A 459 -3.62 -28.89 -3.39
CA VAL A 459 -4.58 -28.51 -4.43
C VAL A 459 -4.53 -29.42 -5.66
N LEU A 460 -3.63 -30.42 -5.68
CA LEU A 460 -3.53 -31.44 -6.72
C LEU A 460 -4.65 -32.49 -6.56
N ASP A 461 -5.88 -32.08 -6.87
CA ASP A 461 -7.09 -32.91 -6.77
C ASP A 461 -7.78 -33.04 -8.14
N SER A 462 -8.15 -34.27 -8.52
CA SER A 462 -8.72 -34.56 -9.85
C SER A 462 -10.09 -33.91 -10.04
N ALA A 463 -10.91 -33.80 -9.00
CA ALA A 463 -12.23 -33.17 -9.07
C ALA A 463 -12.12 -31.64 -9.21
N ALA A 464 -11.20 -31.02 -8.47
CA ALA A 464 -10.83 -29.61 -8.59
C ALA A 464 -10.34 -29.27 -10.01
N ILE A 465 -9.41 -30.07 -10.54
CA ILE A 465 -8.88 -29.92 -11.90
C ILE A 465 -9.99 -30.03 -12.94
N ALA A 466 -10.84 -31.06 -12.84
CA ALA A 466 -11.97 -31.26 -13.75
C ALA A 466 -12.89 -30.04 -13.82
N LYS A 467 -13.24 -29.50 -12.64
CA LYS A 467 -14.13 -28.34 -12.49
C LYS A 467 -13.53 -27.05 -13.05
N VAL A 468 -12.24 -26.79 -12.81
CA VAL A 468 -11.57 -25.56 -13.27
C VAL A 468 -11.29 -25.62 -14.78
N ALA A 469 -10.76 -26.75 -15.27
CA ALA A 469 -10.39 -26.93 -16.68
C ALA A 469 -11.62 -27.15 -17.59
N GLY A 470 -12.74 -27.60 -17.03
CA GLY A 470 -13.94 -27.94 -17.79
C GLY A 470 -13.79 -29.26 -18.55
N VAL A 471 -13.15 -30.26 -17.93
CA VAL A 471 -12.92 -31.59 -18.51
C VAL A 471 -13.59 -32.67 -17.65
N PRO A 472 -13.91 -33.86 -18.19
CA PRO A 472 -14.40 -34.98 -17.39
C PRO A 472 -13.41 -35.37 -16.27
N GLN A 473 -13.92 -35.82 -15.12
CA GLN A 473 -13.08 -36.20 -13.97
C GLN A 473 -12.13 -37.37 -14.29
N SER A 474 -12.55 -38.34 -15.11
CA SER A 474 -11.67 -39.40 -15.60
C SER A 474 -10.47 -38.82 -16.36
N ARG A 475 -10.71 -37.88 -17.27
CA ARG A 475 -9.65 -37.21 -18.02
C ARG A 475 -8.74 -36.38 -17.13
N ALA A 476 -9.28 -35.69 -16.12
CA ALA A 476 -8.49 -34.95 -15.14
C ALA A 476 -7.58 -35.88 -14.34
N THR A 477 -8.07 -37.07 -13.97
CA THR A 477 -7.30 -38.11 -13.26
C THR A 477 -6.14 -38.59 -14.13
N ASP A 478 -6.41 -38.98 -15.39
CA ASP A 478 -5.36 -39.42 -16.33
C ASP A 478 -4.28 -38.36 -16.55
N LEU A 479 -4.69 -37.09 -16.67
CA LEU A 479 -3.77 -35.96 -16.87
C LEU A 479 -2.91 -35.72 -15.62
N LEU A 480 -3.50 -35.82 -14.42
CA LEU A 480 -2.80 -35.65 -13.16
C LEU A 480 -1.78 -36.78 -12.96
N ASP A 481 -2.20 -38.04 -13.14
CA ASP A 481 -1.32 -39.20 -13.01
C ASP A 481 -0.16 -39.14 -13.99
N SER A 482 -0.42 -38.78 -15.25
CA SER A 482 0.62 -38.63 -16.26
C SER A 482 1.58 -37.48 -15.94
N ALA A 483 1.07 -36.36 -15.40
CA ALA A 483 1.90 -35.22 -15.01
C ALA A 483 2.79 -35.55 -13.81
N ILE A 484 2.25 -36.25 -12.80
CA ILE A 484 2.98 -36.73 -11.62
C ILE A 484 4.05 -37.74 -12.01
N GLU A 485 3.71 -38.77 -12.80
CA GLU A 485 4.69 -39.78 -13.22
C GLU A 485 5.81 -39.16 -14.07
N GLY A 486 5.49 -38.14 -14.87
CA GLY A 486 6.48 -37.37 -15.61
C GLY A 486 7.45 -36.56 -14.74
N GLN A 487 7.18 -36.36 -13.45
CA GLN A 487 8.08 -35.70 -12.49
C GLN A 487 8.82 -36.69 -11.57
N ARG A 488 8.70 -38.00 -11.78
CA ARG A 488 9.33 -39.01 -10.92
C ARG A 488 10.83 -38.82 -10.73
N ASP A 489 11.56 -38.59 -11.82
CA ASP A 489 13.02 -38.43 -11.77
C ASP A 489 13.44 -37.14 -11.05
N GLU A 490 12.66 -36.05 -11.20
CA GLU A 490 12.88 -34.80 -10.46
C GLU A 490 12.66 -35.02 -8.97
N ALA A 491 11.52 -35.63 -8.59
CA ALA A 491 11.18 -35.90 -7.20
C ALA A 491 12.22 -36.82 -6.52
N ALA A 492 12.69 -37.85 -7.23
CA ALA A 492 13.76 -38.73 -6.75
C ALA A 492 15.07 -37.95 -6.52
N THR A 493 15.46 -37.13 -7.50
CA THR A 493 16.68 -36.32 -7.42
C THR A 493 16.60 -35.30 -6.29
N ALA A 494 15.44 -34.65 -6.12
CA ALA A 494 15.18 -33.69 -5.06
C ALA A 494 15.30 -34.34 -3.67
N LEU A 495 14.67 -35.50 -3.46
CA LEU A 495 14.76 -36.23 -2.19
C LEU A 495 16.21 -36.64 -1.88
N GLN A 496 16.94 -37.16 -2.88
CA GLN A 496 18.33 -37.56 -2.72
C GLN A 496 19.24 -36.36 -2.39
N ALA A 497 19.06 -35.25 -3.11
CA ALA A 497 19.79 -34.01 -2.85
C ALA A 497 19.52 -33.50 -1.42
N GLN A 498 18.26 -33.55 -0.98
CA GLN A 498 17.88 -33.14 0.37
C GLN A 498 18.53 -34.02 1.44
N ARG A 499 18.50 -35.35 1.29
CA ARG A 499 19.16 -36.28 2.23
C ARG A 499 20.68 -36.10 2.25
N LEU A 500 21.31 -35.70 1.14
CA LEU A 500 22.72 -35.37 1.08
C LEU A 500 23.04 -34.04 1.79
N ASP A 501 22.19 -33.03 1.67
CA ASP A 501 22.36 -31.75 2.36
C ASP A 501 22.19 -31.93 3.89
N GLU A 502 21.26 -32.78 4.32
CA GLU A 502 21.07 -33.15 5.73
C GLU A 502 22.30 -33.83 6.37
N ARG A 503 23.22 -34.39 5.56
CA ARG A 503 24.49 -34.97 6.06
C ARG A 503 25.34 -33.95 6.82
N ARG A 504 25.20 -32.66 6.50
CA ARG A 504 25.99 -31.58 7.14
C ARG A 504 25.45 -31.20 8.52
N LEU A 505 24.27 -31.68 8.89
CA LEU A 505 23.65 -31.43 10.20
C LEU A 505 24.20 -32.41 11.23
N LYS A 506 24.67 -31.89 12.38
CA LYS A 506 25.04 -32.72 13.54
C LYS A 506 23.77 -33.32 14.16
N GLY A 507 23.72 -34.63 14.34
CA GLY A 507 22.60 -35.40 14.89
C GLY A 507 21.61 -35.98 13.87
N GLY A 508 21.82 -35.78 12.56
CA GLY A 508 20.92 -36.28 11.51
C GLY A 508 21.07 -37.79 11.25
N GLY A 509 20.03 -38.46 10.76
CA GLY A 509 20.09 -39.89 10.39
C GLY A 509 21.11 -40.24 9.28
N ALA A 510 21.68 -39.23 8.63
CA ALA A 510 22.76 -39.33 7.64
C ALA A 510 24.16 -39.04 8.21
N GLU A 511 24.26 -38.66 9.50
CA GLU A 511 25.52 -38.34 10.16
C GLU A 511 26.40 -39.60 10.27
N GLY A 512 27.66 -39.49 9.85
CA GLY A 512 28.61 -40.61 9.89
C GLY A 512 28.42 -41.68 8.80
N HIS A 513 27.36 -41.62 7.98
CA HIS A 513 27.19 -42.53 6.84
C HIS A 513 27.99 -42.10 5.60
N SER A 514 28.44 -43.09 4.83
CA SER A 514 29.08 -42.84 3.53
C SER A 514 28.07 -42.25 2.55
N MET A 515 28.53 -41.41 1.59
CA MET A 515 27.64 -40.84 0.56
C MET A 515 26.88 -41.92 -0.20
N LYS A 516 27.54 -43.06 -0.45
CA LYS A 516 26.94 -44.21 -1.11
C LYS A 516 25.76 -44.77 -0.31
N THR A 517 25.92 -44.94 1.00
CA THR A 517 24.87 -45.45 1.89
C THR A 517 23.66 -44.52 1.96
N ILE A 518 23.89 -43.20 1.97
CA ILE A 518 22.81 -42.19 1.98
C ILE A 518 22.01 -42.26 0.66
N LEU A 519 22.69 -42.37 -0.48
CA LEU A 519 22.04 -42.51 -1.78
C LEU A 519 21.24 -43.82 -1.89
N GLU A 520 21.78 -44.93 -1.39
CA GLU A 520 21.09 -46.22 -1.39
C GLU A 520 19.83 -46.20 -0.48
N ASN A 521 19.91 -45.58 0.69
CA ASN A 521 18.78 -45.48 1.62
C ASN A 521 17.70 -44.51 1.11
N SER A 522 18.09 -43.35 0.59
CA SER A 522 17.14 -42.38 0.02
C SER A 522 16.45 -42.90 -1.23
N ALA A 523 17.12 -43.73 -2.06
CA ALA A 523 16.47 -44.42 -3.16
C ALA A 523 15.40 -45.42 -2.68
N LYS A 524 15.67 -46.17 -1.59
CA LYS A 524 14.68 -47.07 -0.99
C LYS A 524 13.50 -46.31 -0.40
N GLU A 525 13.78 -45.22 0.31
CA GLU A 525 12.77 -44.30 0.85
C GLU A 525 11.88 -43.75 -0.26
N PHE A 526 12.47 -43.22 -1.33
CA PHE A 526 11.75 -42.70 -2.49
C PHE A 526 10.80 -43.76 -3.07
N ASN A 527 11.30 -44.97 -3.33
CA ASN A 527 10.48 -46.02 -3.91
C ASN A 527 9.32 -46.44 -3.00
N SER A 528 9.51 -46.40 -1.67
CA SER A 528 8.43 -46.66 -0.71
C SER A 528 7.36 -45.57 -0.73
N LEU A 529 7.76 -44.30 -0.78
CA LEU A 529 6.82 -43.17 -0.87
C LEU A 529 6.06 -43.20 -2.20
N TRP A 530 6.77 -43.38 -3.31
CA TRP A 530 6.23 -43.40 -4.67
C TRP A 530 5.28 -44.58 -4.94
N ALA A 531 5.29 -45.61 -4.10
CA ALA A 531 4.38 -46.76 -4.22
C ALA A 531 2.90 -46.39 -3.96
N THR A 532 2.65 -45.30 -3.21
CA THR A 532 1.30 -44.86 -2.84
C THR A 532 0.91 -43.59 -3.59
N GLU A 533 -0.38 -43.40 -3.86
CA GLU A 533 -0.89 -42.18 -4.52
C GLU A 533 -0.58 -40.92 -3.71
N ASP A 534 -0.85 -40.94 -2.40
CA ASP A 534 -0.58 -39.82 -1.50
C ASP A 534 0.93 -39.52 -1.42
N GLY A 535 1.78 -40.55 -1.38
CA GLY A 535 3.23 -40.39 -1.38
C GLY A 535 3.81 -39.83 -2.69
N ARG A 536 3.15 -40.06 -3.84
CA ARG A 536 3.51 -39.39 -5.10
C ARG A 536 3.14 -37.91 -5.04
N ILE A 537 1.91 -37.60 -4.63
CA ILE A 537 1.44 -36.21 -4.51
C ILE A 537 2.27 -35.43 -3.49
N SER A 538 2.72 -36.07 -2.40
CA SER A 538 3.49 -35.40 -1.35
C SER A 538 4.95 -35.12 -1.72
N THR A 539 5.50 -35.78 -2.75
CA THR A 539 6.93 -35.70 -3.11
C THR A 539 7.24 -34.84 -4.33
N VAL A 540 6.31 -34.72 -5.27
CA VAL A 540 6.48 -33.93 -6.50
C VAL A 540 6.50 -32.42 -6.25
N ASP A 541 7.23 -31.69 -7.09
CA ASP A 541 7.09 -30.23 -7.20
C ASP A 541 5.74 -29.89 -7.85
N ALA A 542 4.83 -29.28 -7.09
CA ALA A 542 3.47 -29.03 -7.56
C ALA A 542 3.46 -27.97 -8.66
N LYS A 543 4.42 -27.02 -8.67
CA LYS A 543 4.55 -26.02 -9.74
C LYS A 543 4.92 -26.67 -11.06
N LEU A 544 5.82 -27.67 -11.07
CA LEU A 544 6.15 -28.45 -12.27
C LEU A 544 4.96 -29.29 -12.75
N VAL A 545 4.21 -29.91 -11.83
CA VAL A 545 2.99 -30.67 -12.16
C VAL A 545 1.93 -29.76 -12.78
N ILE A 546 1.63 -28.61 -12.18
CA ILE A 546 0.66 -27.63 -12.72
C ILE A 546 1.11 -27.10 -14.09
N LYS A 547 2.42 -26.89 -14.29
CA LYS A 547 2.97 -26.51 -15.59
C LYS A 547 2.77 -27.59 -16.65
N ALA A 548 2.98 -28.86 -16.30
CA ALA A 548 2.75 -30.00 -17.18
C ALA A 548 1.26 -30.14 -17.53
N LEU A 549 0.37 -30.03 -16.54
CA LEU A 549 -1.08 -30.01 -16.73
C LEU A 549 -1.51 -28.89 -17.69
N ASN A 550 -1.03 -27.67 -17.46
CA ASN A 550 -1.35 -26.52 -18.30
C ASN A 550 -0.90 -26.68 -19.74
N ARG A 551 0.24 -27.34 -19.98
CA ARG A 551 0.72 -27.65 -21.34
C ARG A 551 -0.25 -28.57 -22.07
N GLU A 552 -0.73 -29.63 -21.42
CA GLU A 552 -1.68 -30.57 -22.03
C GLU A 552 -3.08 -29.97 -22.19
N LEU A 553 -3.57 -29.24 -21.18
CA LEU A 553 -4.87 -28.56 -21.25
C LEU A 553 -4.90 -27.49 -22.35
N SER A 554 -3.82 -26.73 -22.51
CA SER A 554 -3.72 -25.72 -23.58
C SER A 554 -3.72 -26.35 -24.97
N ARG A 555 -3.06 -27.50 -25.15
CA ARG A 555 -3.12 -28.28 -26.40
C ARG A 555 -4.54 -28.76 -26.72
N GLY A 556 -5.32 -29.08 -25.68
CA GLY A 556 -6.74 -29.46 -25.80
C GLY A 556 -7.72 -28.29 -25.96
N GLY A 557 -7.26 -27.03 -25.91
CA GLY A 557 -8.11 -25.84 -25.93
C GLY A 557 -8.91 -25.62 -24.62
N ASN A 558 -8.51 -26.27 -23.52
CA ASN A 558 -9.16 -26.15 -22.22
C ASN A 558 -8.59 -24.97 -21.40
N ARG A 559 -9.28 -24.62 -20.31
CA ARG A 559 -8.85 -23.55 -19.41
C ARG A 559 -7.60 -23.96 -18.64
N THR A 560 -6.67 -23.02 -18.48
CA THR A 560 -5.47 -23.21 -17.66
C THR A 560 -5.78 -23.09 -16.18
N LEU A 561 -4.97 -23.78 -15.39
CA LEU A 561 -5.04 -23.91 -13.94
C LEU A 561 -4.07 -22.93 -13.26
N ASN A 562 -4.49 -22.43 -12.11
CA ASN A 562 -3.61 -21.81 -11.12
C ASN A 562 -3.99 -22.27 -9.71
N VAL A 563 -3.06 -22.20 -8.76
CA VAL A 563 -3.22 -22.72 -7.39
C VAL A 563 -4.47 -22.17 -6.70
N GLN A 564 -4.71 -20.86 -6.80
CA GLN A 564 -5.85 -20.19 -6.15
C GLN A 564 -7.19 -20.65 -6.73
N SER A 565 -7.25 -20.88 -8.05
CA SER A 565 -8.45 -21.39 -8.73
C SER A 565 -8.76 -22.83 -8.34
N LEU A 566 -7.73 -23.67 -8.18
CA LEU A 566 -7.86 -25.05 -7.70
C LEU A 566 -8.33 -25.06 -6.24
N ALA A 567 -7.66 -24.32 -5.34
CA ALA A 567 -8.05 -24.19 -3.94
C ALA A 567 -9.51 -23.74 -3.77
N LYS A 568 -9.96 -22.75 -4.57
CA LYS A 568 -11.34 -22.25 -4.52
C LYS A 568 -12.37 -23.28 -5.00
N SER A 569 -11.95 -24.24 -5.82
CA SER A 569 -12.85 -25.22 -6.42
C SER A 569 -13.15 -26.39 -5.49
N ILE A 570 -12.29 -26.63 -4.49
CA ILE A 570 -12.42 -27.65 -3.45
C ILE A 570 -13.54 -27.25 -2.46
N PRO A 571 -14.56 -28.10 -2.22
CA PRO A 571 -15.62 -27.82 -1.26
C PRO A 571 -15.13 -28.01 0.19
N ALA A 572 -15.80 -27.34 1.14
CA ALA A 572 -15.43 -27.38 2.57
C ALA A 572 -15.31 -28.81 3.14
N SER A 573 -16.16 -29.74 2.70
CA SER A 573 -16.14 -31.14 3.13
C SER A 573 -14.95 -31.96 2.62
N GLN A 574 -14.21 -31.44 1.63
CA GLN A 574 -13.04 -32.08 1.02
C GLN A 574 -11.74 -31.30 1.29
N VAL A 575 -11.80 -30.24 2.09
CA VAL A 575 -10.57 -29.54 2.52
C VAL A 575 -9.74 -30.53 3.36
N PRO A 576 -8.45 -30.73 3.04
CA PRO A 576 -7.59 -31.63 3.80
C PRO A 576 -7.58 -31.31 5.29
N ALA A 577 -7.60 -32.35 6.14
CA ALA A 577 -7.71 -32.21 7.59
C ALA A 577 -6.59 -31.36 8.19
N GLU A 578 -5.37 -31.48 7.66
CA GLU A 578 -4.22 -30.69 8.08
C GLU A 578 -4.41 -29.19 7.82
N ILE A 579 -4.86 -28.81 6.61
CA ILE A 579 -5.18 -27.41 6.29
C ILE A 579 -6.25 -26.87 7.24
N SER A 580 -7.30 -27.66 7.49
CA SER A 580 -8.36 -27.26 8.42
C SER A 580 -7.83 -27.07 9.85
N ALA A 581 -6.93 -27.94 10.31
CA ALA A 581 -6.32 -27.87 11.62
C ALA A 581 -5.43 -26.63 11.76
N VAL A 582 -4.55 -26.36 10.80
CA VAL A 582 -3.65 -25.21 10.78
C VAL A 582 -4.43 -23.89 10.77
N ILE A 583 -5.44 -23.78 9.91
CA ILE A 583 -6.28 -22.57 9.84
C ILE A 583 -7.04 -22.36 11.16
N SER A 584 -7.54 -23.43 11.77
CA SER A 584 -8.24 -23.36 13.05
C SER A 584 -7.32 -22.97 14.20
N GLU A 585 -6.11 -23.54 14.23
CA GLU A 585 -5.08 -23.22 15.21
C GLU A 585 -4.64 -21.75 15.10
N PHE A 586 -4.42 -21.29 13.86
CA PHE A 586 -4.07 -19.90 13.61
C PHE A 586 -5.21 -18.95 13.97
N ASN A 587 -6.46 -19.30 13.68
CA ASN A 587 -7.63 -18.53 14.10
C ASN A 587 -7.74 -18.39 15.63
N GLN A 588 -7.39 -19.43 16.39
CA GLN A 588 -7.33 -19.34 17.86
C GLN A 588 -6.24 -18.39 18.34
N LEU A 589 -5.15 -18.25 17.58
CA LEU A 589 -4.07 -17.32 17.92
C LEU A 589 -4.51 -15.87 17.71
N ILE A 590 -5.21 -15.57 16.61
CA ILE A 590 -5.78 -14.24 16.31
C ILE A 590 -6.78 -13.79 17.40
N GLY A 591 -7.51 -14.73 18.00
CA GLY A 591 -8.56 -14.46 18.99
C GLY A 591 -8.10 -14.25 20.43
N ARG A 592 -6.79 -14.30 20.73
CA ARG A 592 -6.27 -14.02 22.07
C ARG A 592 -6.06 -12.50 22.23
N PRO A 593 -6.65 -11.87 23.28
CA PRO A 593 -6.61 -10.41 23.49
C PRO A 593 -5.22 -9.84 23.80
#